data_AF-A0A553P061-F1
#
_entry.id   AF-A0A553P061-F1
#
_cell.length_a   1.000
_cell.length_b   1.000
_cell.length_c   1.000
_cell.angle_alpha   90.00
_cell.angle_beta   90.00
_cell.angle_gamma   90.00
#
_symmetry.space_group_name_H-M   'P 1'
#
loop_
_entity.id
_entity.type
_entity.pdbx_description
1 polymer ?
#
loop_
_entity_poly.entity_id
_entity_poly.type
_entity_poly.pdbx_seq_one_letter_code
_entity_poly.pdbx_strand_id
1 'polypeptide(L)'
;MAQFLSEEIQTEKKSLKPLDTIDGFKMEKDGADLKLVKEANGEKIIVHLNVNHTVDSAEPDDGTQEAPEMKSKPNFEVEVVKSNGETLSFSCSFIFEQPEQQAEEGFEDVFAIDEVTMFEGENWSEKSYAVAGDILDGYLYDLFMNYLDERGVNASFAEKLSDLSSSYEHSLYINLLESLQQFCKK
;
A
#
# COMPACT_ATOMS: atom_id res chain seq x y z
N MET A 1 15.33 29.32 7.61
CA MET A 1 14.30 28.49 6.96
C MET A 1 14.58 28.28 5.47
N ALA A 2 14.61 29.30 4.62
CA ALA A 2 14.85 29.11 3.18
C ALA A 2 16.21 28.46 2.82
N GLN A 3 17.29 28.80 3.54
CA GLN A 3 18.59 28.16 3.36
C GLN A 3 18.56 26.68 3.77
N PHE A 4 18.05 26.39 4.97
CA PHE A 4 17.84 25.02 5.45
C PHE A 4 17.06 24.17 4.44
N LEU A 5 15.90 24.65 3.97
CA LEU A 5 15.10 23.92 2.97
C LEU A 5 15.87 23.68 1.66
N SER A 6 16.76 24.59 1.26
CA SER A 6 17.59 24.39 0.06
C SER A 6 18.61 23.28 0.24
N GLU A 7 19.25 23.21 1.40
CA GLU A 7 20.20 22.15 1.76
C GLU A 7 19.48 20.80 1.89
N GLU A 8 18.30 20.79 2.52
CA GLU A 8 17.48 19.59 2.71
C GLU A 8 17.00 19.00 1.37
N ILE A 9 16.40 19.81 0.50
CA ILE A 9 15.94 19.35 -0.82
C ILE A 9 17.10 18.74 -1.63
N GLN A 10 18.31 19.29 -1.52
CA GLN A 10 19.47 18.73 -2.21
C GLN A 10 19.92 17.39 -1.65
N THR A 11 19.79 17.18 -0.35
CA THR A 11 20.09 15.91 0.31
C THR A 11 19.05 14.86 -0.10
N GLU A 12 17.77 15.18 0.02
CA GLU A 12 16.68 14.25 -0.28
C GLU A 12 16.64 13.82 -1.75
N LYS A 13 16.92 14.75 -2.68
CA LYS A 13 17.01 14.40 -4.11
C LYS A 13 18.15 13.45 -4.45
N LYS A 14 19.21 13.40 -3.64
CA LYS A 14 20.33 12.47 -3.85
C LYS A 14 20.02 11.07 -3.31
N SER A 15 19.18 10.97 -2.28
CA SER A 15 18.73 9.70 -1.70
C SER A 15 17.48 9.14 -2.38
N LEU A 16 16.78 9.93 -3.20
CA LEU A 16 15.58 9.50 -3.91
C LEU A 16 15.86 8.26 -4.79
N LYS A 17 15.18 7.17 -4.47
CA LYS A 17 15.22 5.94 -5.26
C LYS A 17 14.36 6.09 -6.53
N PRO A 18 14.75 5.44 -7.64
CA PRO A 18 13.91 5.40 -8.83
C PRO A 18 12.59 4.70 -8.49
N LEU A 19 11.51 5.21 -9.09
CA LEU A 19 10.20 4.63 -8.88
C LEU A 19 10.05 3.37 -9.75
N ASP A 20 9.91 2.23 -9.08
CA ASP A 20 9.73 0.94 -9.74
C ASP A 20 8.28 0.72 -10.22
N THR A 21 8.11 -0.29 -11.06
CA THR A 21 6.79 -0.73 -11.55
C THR A 21 6.46 -2.11 -11.01
N ILE A 22 5.18 -2.37 -10.78
CA ILE A 22 4.71 -3.71 -10.40
C ILE A 22 4.30 -4.47 -11.67
N ASP A 23 4.82 -5.68 -11.83
CA ASP A 23 4.64 -6.48 -13.04
C ASP A 23 3.16 -6.70 -13.39
N GLY A 24 2.77 -6.30 -14.59
CA GLY A 24 1.40 -6.46 -15.09
C GLY A 24 0.40 -5.39 -14.61
N PHE A 25 0.80 -4.50 -13.70
CA PHE A 25 -0.03 -3.38 -13.25
C PHE A 25 0.38 -2.07 -13.93
N LYS A 26 -0.61 -1.33 -14.43
CA LYS A 26 -0.46 0.06 -14.85
C LYS A 26 -0.78 0.96 -13.67
N MET A 27 0.10 1.88 -13.36
CA MET A 27 -0.07 2.81 -12.24
C MET A 27 -0.59 4.16 -12.74
N GLU A 28 -1.64 4.63 -12.09
CA GLU A 28 -2.21 5.97 -12.21
C GLU A 28 -2.01 6.71 -10.88
N LYS A 29 -1.76 8.03 -10.96
CA LYS A 29 -1.40 8.86 -9.81
C LYS A 29 -2.34 10.06 -9.74
N ASP A 30 -2.90 10.33 -8.58
CA ASP A 30 -3.66 11.55 -8.29
C ASP A 30 -3.27 12.08 -6.89
N GLY A 31 -2.32 13.02 -6.85
CA GLY A 31 -1.77 13.51 -5.59
C GLY A 31 -1.13 12.37 -4.77
N ALA A 32 -1.66 12.12 -3.58
CA ALA A 32 -1.21 11.05 -2.70
C ALA A 32 -1.91 9.70 -2.96
N ASP A 33 -2.94 9.69 -3.83
CA ASP A 33 -3.67 8.50 -4.22
C ASP A 33 -2.99 7.81 -5.40
N LEU A 34 -2.89 6.49 -5.31
CA LEU A 34 -2.38 5.62 -6.35
C LEU A 34 -3.45 4.60 -6.73
N LYS A 35 -3.52 4.32 -8.03
CA LYS A 35 -4.38 3.27 -8.58
C LYS A 35 -3.55 2.36 -9.48
N LEU A 36 -3.48 1.09 -9.15
CA LEU A 36 -2.80 0.07 -9.95
C LEU A 36 -3.85 -0.77 -10.66
N VAL A 37 -3.79 -0.86 -11.99
CA VAL A 37 -4.79 -1.57 -12.81
C VAL A 37 -4.13 -2.69 -13.60
N LYS A 38 -4.65 -3.90 -13.47
CA LYS A 38 -4.26 -5.08 -14.24
C LYS A 38 -5.50 -5.72 -14.85
N GLU A 39 -5.45 -6.02 -16.15
CA GLU A 39 -6.49 -6.77 -16.83
C GLU A 39 -5.95 -8.16 -17.17
N ALA A 40 -6.63 -9.20 -16.68
CA ALA A 40 -6.24 -10.59 -16.89
C ALA A 40 -7.47 -11.49 -16.94
N ASN A 41 -7.49 -12.46 -17.85
CA ASN A 41 -8.53 -13.51 -17.92
C ASN A 41 -9.99 -12.99 -17.98
N GLY A 42 -10.23 -11.81 -18.54
CA GLY A 42 -11.57 -11.21 -18.62
C GLY A 42 -12.04 -10.56 -17.32
N GLU A 43 -11.12 -10.35 -16.37
CA GLU A 43 -11.32 -9.64 -15.12
C GLU A 43 -10.41 -8.41 -15.08
N LYS A 44 -10.84 -7.40 -14.33
CA LYS A 44 -10.05 -6.21 -14.05
C LYS A 44 -9.74 -6.16 -12.55
N ILE A 45 -8.46 -6.23 -12.21
CA ILE A 45 -7.93 -6.12 -10.87
C ILE A 45 -7.48 -4.67 -10.68
N ILE A 46 -8.00 -4.03 -9.64
CA ILE A 46 -7.70 -2.64 -9.31
C ILE A 46 -7.19 -2.62 -7.87
N VAL A 47 -6.04 -2.01 -7.64
CA VAL A 47 -5.53 -1.78 -6.29
C VAL A 47 -5.48 -0.29 -6.03
N HIS A 48 -6.19 0.14 -4.99
CA HIS A 48 -6.26 1.52 -4.53
C HIS A 48 -5.45 1.68 -3.25
N LEU A 49 -4.65 2.73 -3.15
CA LEU A 49 -3.91 3.05 -1.93
C LEU A 49 -3.64 4.55 -1.85
N ASN A 50 -3.40 5.02 -0.62
CA ASN A 50 -2.99 6.40 -0.34
C ASN A 50 -1.70 6.38 0.48
N VAL A 51 -0.72 7.22 0.13
CA VAL A 51 0.59 7.21 0.80
C VAL A 51 0.70 8.18 1.99
N ASN A 52 -0.33 8.95 2.33
CA ASN A 52 -0.28 9.87 3.47
C ASN A 52 -0.20 9.13 4.81
N HIS A 53 0.74 9.50 5.67
CA HIS A 53 0.89 8.94 7.03
C HIS A 53 1.18 7.43 7.07
N THR A 54 1.90 6.93 6.07
CA THR A 54 2.13 5.48 5.88
C THR A 54 3.55 5.04 6.14
N VAL A 55 4.48 5.99 6.31
CA VAL A 55 5.87 5.72 6.66
C VAL A 55 5.92 5.42 8.15
N ASP A 56 6.38 4.23 8.51
CA ASP A 56 6.61 3.88 9.90
C ASP A 56 7.72 4.78 10.45
N SER A 57 7.40 5.54 11.50
CA SER A 57 8.43 6.21 12.28
C SER A 57 9.17 5.14 13.04
N ALA A 58 10.27 4.65 12.47
CA ALA A 58 11.15 3.66 13.08
C ALA A 58 11.36 3.98 14.57
N GLU A 59 11.02 3.05 15.47
CA GLU A 59 11.47 3.15 16.85
C GLU A 59 13.02 3.09 16.86
N PRO A 60 13.69 3.91 17.69
CA PRO A 60 15.14 3.97 17.70
C PRO A 60 15.73 2.67 18.26
N ASP A 61 16.26 1.87 17.33
CA ASP A 61 17.40 0.95 17.40
C ASP A 61 17.61 0.10 18.67
N ASP A 62 17.58 -1.22 18.46
CA ASP A 62 17.91 -2.30 19.40
C ASP A 62 19.45 -2.48 19.60
N GLY A 63 20.24 -1.41 19.37
CA GLY A 63 21.69 -1.37 19.57
C GLY A 63 22.55 -1.65 18.32
N THR A 64 21.97 -1.62 17.12
CA THR A 64 22.63 -1.71 15.82
C THR A 64 22.83 -0.33 15.17
N GLN A 65 24.07 0.04 14.81
CA GLN A 65 24.42 1.39 14.33
C GLN A 65 23.77 1.82 12.98
N GLU A 66 22.87 1.03 12.40
CA GLU A 66 22.14 1.37 11.17
C GLU A 66 20.72 1.81 11.51
N ALA A 67 20.37 3.05 11.15
CA ALA A 67 19.00 3.52 11.28
C ALA A 67 18.07 2.62 10.46
N PRO A 68 16.92 2.17 11.00
CA PRO A 68 16.00 1.32 10.28
C PRO A 68 15.56 2.00 8.98
N GLU A 69 15.46 1.22 7.90
CA GLU A 69 14.96 1.74 6.64
C GLU A 69 13.50 2.17 6.80
N MET A 70 13.23 3.46 6.64
CA MET A 70 11.88 4.01 6.68
C MET A 70 11.10 3.51 5.45
N LYS A 71 10.17 2.56 5.68
CA LYS A 71 9.30 2.02 4.65
C LYS A 71 7.87 2.54 4.82
N SER A 72 7.23 2.84 3.69
CA SER A 72 5.81 3.11 3.58
C SER A 72 5.03 1.80 3.44
N LYS A 73 4.08 1.58 4.35
CA LYS A 73 3.20 0.40 4.38
C LYS A 73 1.73 0.85 4.41
N PRO A 74 1.20 1.37 3.30
CA PRO A 74 -0.16 1.85 3.23
C PRO A 74 -1.16 0.71 3.30
N ASN A 75 -2.32 0.95 3.93
CA ASN A 75 -3.49 0.12 3.66
C ASN A 75 -3.84 0.23 2.18
N PHE A 76 -4.34 -0.86 1.61
CA PHE A 76 -4.70 -0.92 0.21
C PHE A 76 -6.00 -1.70 0.03
N GLU A 77 -6.78 -1.28 -0.97
CA GLU A 77 -8.03 -1.92 -1.35
C GLU A 77 -7.84 -2.65 -2.67
N VAL A 78 -8.23 -3.92 -2.73
CA VAL A 78 -8.19 -4.74 -3.94
C VAL A 78 -9.59 -4.99 -4.44
N GLU A 79 -9.91 -4.45 -5.61
CA GLU A 79 -11.15 -4.71 -6.31
C GLU A 79 -10.93 -5.70 -7.46
N VAL A 80 -11.76 -6.73 -7.52
CA VAL A 80 -11.83 -7.65 -8.67
C VAL A 80 -13.16 -7.47 -9.37
N VAL A 81 -13.12 -6.79 -10.51
CA VAL A 81 -14.29 -6.51 -11.35
C VAL A 81 -14.46 -7.60 -12.41
N LYS A 82 -15.60 -8.28 -12.36
CA LYS A 82 -15.99 -9.32 -13.32
C LYS A 82 -16.66 -8.70 -14.55
N SER A 83 -16.66 -9.44 -15.65
CA SER A 83 -17.28 -9.02 -16.93
C SER A 83 -18.79 -8.78 -16.86
N ASN A 84 -19.49 -9.34 -15.87
CA ASN A 84 -20.91 -9.10 -15.62
C ASN A 84 -21.18 -7.82 -14.80
N GLY A 85 -20.14 -7.10 -14.38
CA GLY A 85 -20.25 -5.87 -13.59
C GLY A 85 -20.26 -6.09 -12.08
N GLU A 86 -20.14 -7.31 -11.56
CA GLU A 86 -19.96 -7.53 -10.12
C GLU A 86 -18.52 -7.23 -9.71
N THR A 87 -18.36 -6.59 -8.55
CA THR A 87 -17.09 -6.22 -7.96
C THR A 87 -16.99 -6.79 -6.55
N LEU A 88 -15.95 -7.61 -6.33
CA LEU A 88 -15.55 -8.08 -5.01
C LEU A 88 -14.38 -7.22 -4.53
N SER A 89 -14.54 -6.55 -3.39
CA SER A 89 -13.50 -5.69 -2.80
C SER A 89 -12.98 -6.25 -1.47
N PHE A 90 -11.67 -6.13 -1.28
CA PHE A 90 -10.93 -6.51 -0.09
C PHE A 90 -10.18 -5.29 0.43
N SER A 91 -10.45 -4.88 1.67
CA SER A 91 -9.59 -3.94 2.39
C SER A 91 -8.46 -4.73 3.03
N CYS A 92 -7.21 -4.32 2.80
CA CYS A 92 -6.04 -5.01 3.29
C CYS A 92 -5.09 -4.05 4.03
N SER A 93 -4.38 -4.61 5.02
CA SER A 93 -3.34 -3.92 5.78
C SER A 93 -2.09 -4.78 5.88
N PHE A 94 -0.92 -4.13 5.97
CA PHE A 94 0.33 -4.83 6.22
C PHE A 94 0.34 -5.39 7.64
N ILE A 95 0.83 -6.61 7.80
CA ILE A 95 1.03 -7.21 9.12
C ILE A 95 2.35 -6.64 9.66
N PHE A 96 2.27 -5.92 10.78
CA PHE A 96 3.46 -5.51 11.51
C PHE A 96 4.02 -6.73 12.24
N GLU A 97 5.33 -6.99 12.08
CA GLU A 97 6.01 -8.08 12.79
C GLU A 97 5.72 -7.97 14.29
N GLN A 98 4.86 -8.85 14.80
CA GLN A 98 4.68 -8.99 16.23
C GLN A 98 5.91 -9.70 16.79
N PRO A 99 6.42 -9.30 17.97
CA PRO A 99 7.54 -9.97 18.60
C PRO A 99 7.19 -11.43 18.91
N GLU A 100 7.69 -12.35 18.08
CA GLU A 100 8.06 -13.77 18.25
C GLU A 100 7.16 -14.73 19.06
N GLN A 101 6.02 -14.31 19.62
CA GLN A 101 5.16 -15.12 20.49
C GLN A 101 3.96 -15.74 19.77
N GLN A 102 3.75 -15.44 18.49
CA GLN A 102 2.68 -16.03 17.66
C GLN A 102 3.20 -16.83 16.46
N ALA A 103 4.47 -17.22 16.45
CA ALA A 103 5.05 -18.11 15.44
C ALA A 103 4.74 -19.61 15.68
N GLU A 104 3.69 -19.93 16.44
CA GLU A 104 3.07 -21.26 16.40
C GLU A 104 1.87 -21.17 15.45
N GLU A 105 2.04 -21.74 14.26
CA GLU A 105 1.06 -21.91 13.17
C GLU A 105 1.21 -21.00 11.94
N GLY A 106 2.35 -21.09 11.23
CA GLY A 106 2.36 -21.00 9.76
C GLY A 106 1.92 -19.71 9.05
N PHE A 107 1.65 -18.61 9.76
CA PHE A 107 1.32 -17.32 9.16
C PHE A 107 2.59 -16.64 8.59
N GLU A 108 2.95 -16.99 7.35
CA GLU A 108 3.96 -16.30 6.54
C GLU A 108 3.36 -15.17 5.67
N ASP A 109 2.10 -14.78 5.95
CA ASP A 109 1.46 -13.69 5.20
C ASP A 109 2.03 -12.33 5.64
N VAL A 110 2.35 -11.47 4.67
CA VAL A 110 2.87 -10.12 4.90
C VAL A 110 1.77 -9.05 4.99
N PHE A 111 0.54 -9.42 4.65
CA PHE A 111 -0.66 -8.58 4.73
C PHE A 111 -1.87 -9.42 5.15
N ALA A 112 -2.87 -8.77 5.72
CA ALA A 112 -4.13 -9.39 6.11
C ALA A 112 -5.32 -8.77 5.35
N ILE A 113 -6.42 -9.51 5.27
CA ILE A 113 -7.71 -8.98 4.83
C ILE A 113 -8.46 -8.46 6.06
N ASP A 114 -8.69 -7.16 6.12
CA ASP A 114 -9.40 -6.49 7.22
C ASP A 114 -10.92 -6.49 7.01
N GLU A 115 -11.36 -6.36 5.75
CA GLU A 115 -12.78 -6.25 5.41
C GLU A 115 -13.04 -6.80 4.00
N VAL A 116 -14.20 -7.42 3.81
CA VAL A 116 -14.68 -7.89 2.50
C VAL A 116 -16.05 -7.30 2.20
N THR A 117 -16.23 -6.80 0.98
CA THR A 117 -17.52 -6.29 0.49
C THR A 117 -17.75 -6.67 -0.98
N MET A 118 -19.02 -6.69 -1.39
CA MET A 118 -19.42 -7.00 -2.78
C MET A 118 -20.44 -5.96 -3.24
N PHE A 119 -20.26 -5.44 -4.45
CA PHE A 119 -21.15 -4.44 -5.06
C PHE A 119 -21.17 -4.55 -6.60
N GLU A 120 -22.03 -3.77 -7.26
CA GLU A 120 -22.12 -3.73 -8.73
C GLU A 120 -21.48 -2.45 -9.30
N GLY A 121 -20.59 -2.60 -10.27
CA GLY A 121 -19.91 -1.53 -10.99
C GLY A 121 -18.98 -0.74 -10.07
N GLU A 122 -19.09 0.59 -10.14
CA GLU A 122 -18.38 1.55 -9.28
C GLU A 122 -19.29 2.05 -8.12
N ASN A 123 -20.40 1.36 -7.84
CA ASN A 123 -21.41 1.81 -6.87
C ASN A 123 -21.07 1.47 -5.41
N TRP A 124 -19.78 1.40 -5.05
CA TRP A 124 -19.43 1.29 -3.65
C TRP A 124 -19.96 2.50 -2.88
N SER A 125 -20.52 2.25 -1.71
CA SER A 125 -20.97 3.26 -0.77
C SER A 125 -20.96 2.70 0.64
N GLU A 126 -20.95 3.57 1.65
CA GLU A 126 -21.04 3.23 3.08
C GLU A 126 -22.30 2.42 3.45
N LYS A 127 -23.27 2.30 2.54
CA LYS A 127 -24.50 1.50 2.74
C LYS A 127 -24.34 0.06 2.27
N SER A 128 -23.25 -0.26 1.58
CA SER A 128 -22.95 -1.62 1.13
C SER A 128 -22.61 -2.47 2.33
N TYR A 129 -23.07 -3.72 2.34
CA TYR A 129 -22.70 -4.62 3.43
C TYR A 129 -21.22 -4.97 3.32
N ALA A 130 -20.52 -4.86 4.44
CA ALA A 130 -19.14 -5.27 4.57
C ALA A 130 -18.99 -6.11 5.83
N VAL A 131 -18.11 -7.09 5.76
CA VAL A 131 -17.82 -8.02 6.86
C VAL A 131 -16.35 -7.88 7.23
N ALA A 132 -16.08 -7.77 8.53
CA ALA A 132 -14.71 -7.72 9.04
C ALA A 132 -14.03 -9.09 8.85
N GLY A 133 -12.74 -9.07 8.54
CA GLY A 133 -11.94 -10.26 8.26
C GLY A 133 -11.77 -11.18 9.48
N ASP A 134 -11.75 -10.62 10.68
CA ASP A 134 -11.55 -11.33 11.95
C ASP A 134 -12.73 -12.24 12.35
N ILE A 135 -13.91 -11.99 11.81
CA ILE A 135 -15.11 -12.82 12.02
C ILE A 135 -15.41 -13.78 10.87
N LEU A 136 -14.57 -13.80 9.83
CA LEU A 136 -14.68 -14.78 8.76
C LEU A 136 -14.33 -16.18 9.27
N ASP A 137 -14.99 -17.18 8.70
CA ASP A 137 -14.57 -18.57 8.87
C ASP A 137 -13.16 -18.74 8.30
N GLY A 138 -12.26 -19.41 9.04
CA GLY A 138 -10.86 -19.53 8.66
C GLY A 138 -10.64 -20.17 7.29
N TYR A 139 -11.46 -21.16 6.92
CA TYR A 139 -11.35 -21.78 5.59
C TYR A 139 -11.80 -20.81 4.48
N LEU A 140 -12.81 -19.98 4.73
CA LEU A 140 -13.21 -18.93 3.79
C LEU A 140 -12.12 -17.86 3.63
N TYR A 141 -11.47 -17.48 4.73
CA TYR A 141 -10.34 -16.56 4.71
C TYR A 141 -9.19 -17.10 3.84
N ASP A 142 -8.80 -18.36 4.03
CA ASP A 142 -7.77 -19.02 3.21
C ASP A 142 -8.14 -19.03 1.72
N LEU A 143 -9.41 -19.28 1.40
CA LEU A 143 -9.89 -19.23 0.01
C LEU A 143 -9.76 -17.83 -0.60
N PHE A 144 -10.01 -16.77 0.18
CA PHE A 144 -9.83 -15.39 -0.28
C PHE A 144 -8.36 -15.03 -0.48
N MET A 145 -7.47 -15.43 0.42
CA MET A 145 -6.03 -15.22 0.24
C MET A 145 -5.51 -15.93 -1.00
N ASN A 146 -5.89 -17.20 -1.22
CA ASN A 146 -5.57 -17.92 -2.45
C ASN A 146 -6.15 -17.23 -3.70
N TYR A 147 -7.38 -16.72 -3.61
CA TYR A 147 -8.04 -16.01 -4.71
C TYR A 147 -7.30 -14.71 -5.12
N LEU A 148 -6.71 -14.00 -4.16
CA LEU A 148 -5.86 -12.83 -4.38
C LEU A 148 -4.50 -13.24 -4.98
N ASP A 149 -3.88 -14.31 -4.48
CA ASP A 149 -2.59 -14.82 -4.98
C ASP A 149 -2.68 -15.24 -6.45
N GLU A 150 -3.74 -15.98 -6.84
CA GLU A 150 -3.98 -16.36 -8.24
C GLU A 150 -4.09 -15.15 -9.20
N ARG A 151 -4.42 -13.97 -8.67
CA ARG A 151 -4.51 -12.69 -9.41
C ARG A 151 -3.21 -11.89 -9.38
N GLY A 152 -2.22 -12.34 -8.61
CA GLY A 152 -0.93 -11.71 -8.42
C GLY A 152 -0.92 -10.66 -7.33
N VAL A 153 -1.84 -10.74 -6.36
CA VAL A 153 -1.82 -9.97 -5.12
C VAL A 153 -1.41 -10.92 -4.00
N ASN A 154 -0.10 -11.08 -3.84
CA ASN A 154 0.53 -11.97 -2.87
C ASN A 154 1.67 -11.28 -2.11
N ALA A 155 2.46 -12.03 -1.34
CA ALA A 155 3.54 -11.45 -0.55
C ALA A 155 4.55 -10.64 -1.39
N SER A 156 4.96 -11.17 -2.55
CA SER A 156 5.88 -10.46 -3.45
C SER A 156 5.26 -9.18 -4.03
N PHE A 157 3.96 -9.16 -4.27
CA PHE A 157 3.24 -7.94 -4.65
C PHE A 157 3.26 -6.91 -3.52
N ALA A 158 2.96 -7.32 -2.29
CA ALA A 158 2.93 -6.43 -1.14
C ALA A 158 4.31 -5.81 -0.82
N GLU A 159 5.39 -6.59 -0.94
CA GLU A 159 6.77 -6.06 -0.82
C GLU A 159 7.05 -4.98 -1.89
N LYS A 160 6.77 -5.29 -3.16
CA LYS A 160 6.92 -4.32 -4.26
C LYS A 160 6.03 -3.09 -4.07
N LEU A 161 4.83 -3.27 -3.51
CA LEU A 161 3.91 -2.18 -3.19
C LEU A 161 4.51 -1.28 -2.11
N SER A 162 5.13 -1.85 -1.06
CA SER A 162 5.80 -1.07 -0.02
C SER A 162 7.00 -0.30 -0.57
N ASP A 163 7.84 -0.91 -1.39
CA ASP A 163 9.01 -0.23 -1.98
C ASP A 163 8.59 0.88 -2.96
N LEU A 164 7.55 0.63 -3.77
CA LEU A 164 6.95 1.62 -4.66
C LEU A 164 6.34 2.79 -3.88
N SER A 165 5.58 2.49 -2.82
CA SER A 165 4.94 3.48 -1.96
C SER A 165 5.97 4.34 -1.25
N SER A 166 7.07 3.73 -0.78
CA SER A 166 8.18 4.42 -0.11
C SER A 166 8.85 5.42 -1.06
N SER A 167 9.15 4.99 -2.29
CA SER A 167 9.76 5.84 -3.30
C SER A 167 8.83 6.96 -3.75
N TYR A 168 7.53 6.67 -3.85
CA TYR A 168 6.53 7.68 -4.23
C TYR A 168 6.28 8.71 -3.13
N GLU A 169 6.10 8.27 -1.88
CA GLU A 169 5.96 9.13 -0.71
C GLU A 169 7.16 10.07 -0.59
N HIS A 170 8.38 9.55 -0.72
CA HIS A 170 9.60 10.35 -0.67
C HIS A 170 9.63 11.45 -1.74
N SER A 171 9.12 11.13 -2.95
CA SER A 171 8.98 12.12 -4.02
C SER A 171 7.95 13.22 -3.67
N LEU A 172 6.85 12.88 -3.00
CA LEU A 172 5.86 13.85 -2.53
C LEU A 172 6.40 14.71 -1.39
N TYR A 173 7.19 14.13 -0.48
CA TYR A 173 7.88 14.87 0.58
C TYR A 173 8.83 15.93 -0.01
N ILE A 174 9.63 15.58 -1.02
CA ILE A 174 10.48 16.53 -1.74
C ILE A 174 9.64 17.66 -2.36
N ASN A 175 8.51 17.32 -3.00
CA ASN A 175 7.60 18.32 -3.58
C ASN A 175 7.00 19.26 -2.52
N LEU A 176 6.69 18.74 -1.32
CA LEU A 176 6.26 19.53 -0.18
C LEU A 176 7.36 20.50 0.27
N LEU A 177 8.60 20.04 0.42
CA LEU A 177 9.74 20.89 0.79
C LEU A 177 9.96 22.02 -0.23
N GLU A 178 9.86 21.71 -1.53
CA GLU A 178 9.96 22.71 -2.60
C GLU A 178 8.84 23.75 -2.51
N SER A 179 7.60 23.29 -2.29
CA SER A 179 6.44 24.16 -2.13
C SER A 179 6.57 25.06 -0.90
N LEU A 180 7.04 24.53 0.22
CA LEU A 180 7.34 25.28 1.44
C LEU A 180 8.44 26.32 1.20
N GLN A 181 9.50 25.95 0.47
CA GLN A 181 10.57 26.88 0.14
C GLN A 181 10.04 28.06 -0.70
N GLN A 182 9.18 27.79 -1.69
CA GLN A 182 8.54 28.84 -2.48
C GLN A 182 7.61 29.71 -1.64
N PHE A 183 6.86 29.10 -0.72
CA PHE A 183 5.97 29.81 0.20
C PHE A 183 6.75 30.78 1.10
N CYS A 184 7.85 30.33 1.72
CA CYS A 184 8.67 31.17 2.60
C CYS A 184 9.49 32.25 1.88
N LYS A 185 9.62 32.18 0.56
CA LYS A 185 10.29 33.20 -0.27
C LYS A 185 9.35 34.34 -0.67
N LYS A 186 8.04 34.15 -0.56
CA LYS A 186 7.02 35.19 -0.77
C LYS A 186 6.83 35.99 0.52
#